data_AF-A0A1S6H950-F1
#
_entry.id   AF-A0A1S6H950-F1
#
_cell.length_a   1.000
_cell.length_b   1.000
_cell.length_c   1.000
_cell.angle_alpha   90.00
_cell.angle_beta   90.00
_cell.angle_gamma   90.00
#
_symmetry.space_group_name_H-M   'P 1'
#
loop_
_entity.id
_entity.type
_entity.pdbx_description
1 polymer ?
#
loop_
_entity_poly.entity_id
_entity_poly.type
_entity_poly.pdbx_seq_one_letter_code
_entity_poly.pdbx_strand_id
1 'polypeptide(L)'
;MHITIRTGKSRLGNAFRWIFGVSGALGAIMALFTSILASFGYLLTALILLPPMDKIYKEKLNFELSTGMKAMIVIFGFLLAGTGMIYSSIQDELQAGTIERVVPQKAYIDESLSSILSKFTSSNSPLTDLQKEELWKTDYKGKNVKGSIYVYGVDKGLFGGYTILGDLTPRGQYDVGSDFAVFFKSSEKEKLLRVSKNSKIMFEGKLDDYHPFMGNLDIVDAIIS
;
A
#
# COMPACT_ATOMS: atom_id res chain seq x y z
N MET A 1 14.53 17.16 -69.73
CA MET A 1 14.76 15.83 -69.10
C MET A 1 14.62 16.02 -67.60
N HIS A 2 13.41 15.79 -67.06
CA HIS A 2 13.11 16.02 -65.65
C HIS A 2 13.34 14.70 -64.88
N ILE A 3 14.38 14.64 -64.05
CA ILE A 3 14.65 13.50 -63.19
C ILE A 3 13.94 13.76 -61.86
N THR A 4 12.83 13.07 -61.63
CA THR A 4 12.08 13.13 -60.37
C THR A 4 12.62 12.08 -59.41
N ILE A 5 13.40 12.49 -58.41
CA ILE A 5 13.89 11.60 -57.35
C ILE A 5 12.72 11.31 -56.40
N ARG A 6 12.19 10.07 -56.46
CA ARG A 6 11.10 9.58 -55.60
C ARG A 6 11.64 9.39 -54.18
N THR A 7 11.36 10.34 -53.28
CA THR A 7 11.83 10.31 -51.90
C THR A 7 11.18 9.16 -51.11
N GLY A 8 11.99 8.24 -50.59
CA GLY A 8 11.59 7.01 -49.87
C GLY A 8 11.05 7.20 -48.46
N LYS A 9 10.26 8.26 -48.22
CA LYS A 9 9.77 8.65 -46.89
C LYS A 9 8.81 7.64 -46.24
N SER A 10 8.12 6.82 -47.05
CA SER A 10 7.15 5.81 -46.56
C SER A 10 7.77 4.48 -46.12
N ARG A 11 8.97 4.15 -46.64
CA ARG A 11 9.63 2.87 -46.31
C ARG A 11 10.30 2.91 -44.94
N LEU A 12 10.87 4.05 -44.57
CA LEU A 12 11.58 4.22 -43.32
C LEU A 12 10.65 4.09 -42.10
N GLY A 13 9.48 4.73 -42.15
CA GLY A 13 8.48 4.62 -41.07
C GLY A 13 7.97 3.20 -40.85
N ASN A 14 7.72 2.45 -41.92
CA ASN A 14 7.27 1.06 -41.81
C ASN A 14 8.36 0.13 -41.26
N ALA A 15 9.63 0.35 -41.62
CA ALA A 15 10.75 -0.40 -41.06
C ALA A 15 10.88 -0.16 -39.55
N PHE A 16 10.80 1.10 -39.10
CA PHE A 16 10.83 1.43 -37.68
C PHE A 16 9.69 0.78 -36.89
N ARG A 17 8.45 0.81 -37.41
CA ARG A 17 7.31 0.16 -36.75
C ARG A 17 7.52 -1.35 -36.56
N TRP A 18 8.11 -2.01 -37.55
CA TRP A 18 8.47 -3.43 -37.44
C TRP A 18 9.57 -3.67 -36.41
N ILE A 19 10.66 -2.90 -36.46
CA ILE A 19 11.79 -3.05 -35.54
C ILE A 19 11.31 -2.85 -34.10
N PHE A 20 10.63 -1.73 -33.81
CA PHE A 20 10.14 -1.46 -32.46
C PHE A 20 9.01 -2.41 -32.04
N GLY A 21 8.13 -2.82 -32.95
CA GLY A 21 7.07 -3.79 -32.65
C GLY A 21 7.62 -5.18 -32.28
N VAL A 22 8.61 -5.66 -33.02
CA VAL A 22 9.27 -6.95 -32.74
C VAL A 22 10.09 -6.86 -31.46
N SER A 23 10.85 -5.79 -31.26
CA SER A 23 11.59 -5.57 -30.01
C SER A 23 10.65 -5.50 -28.81
N GLY A 24 9.48 -4.86 -28.95
CA GLY A 24 8.44 -4.86 -27.92
C GLY A 24 7.90 -6.26 -27.63
N ALA A 25 7.62 -7.07 -28.65
CA ALA A 25 7.13 -8.43 -28.45
C ALA A 25 8.17 -9.34 -27.75
N LEU A 26 9.44 -9.25 -28.16
CA LEU A 26 10.54 -9.97 -27.51
C LEU A 26 10.75 -9.49 -26.07
N GLY A 27 10.69 -8.16 -25.86
CA GLY A 27 10.75 -7.55 -24.54
C GLY A 27 9.63 -8.04 -23.63
N ALA A 28 8.40 -8.19 -24.15
CA ALA A 28 7.28 -8.73 -23.38
C ALA A 28 7.55 -10.17 -22.93
N ILE A 29 8.03 -11.03 -23.83
CA ILE A 29 8.34 -12.43 -23.51
C ILE A 29 9.43 -12.51 -22.44
N MET A 30 10.51 -11.72 -22.58
CA MET A 30 11.58 -11.67 -21.57
C MET A 30 11.07 -11.15 -20.23
N ALA A 31 10.24 -10.10 -20.26
CA ALA A 31 9.71 -9.46 -19.06
C ALA A 31 8.67 -10.32 -18.33
N LEU A 32 8.07 -11.34 -18.95
CA LEU A 32 7.13 -12.24 -18.27
C LEU A 32 7.74 -12.90 -17.03
N PHE A 33 9.05 -13.15 -17.06
CA PHE A 33 9.77 -13.82 -15.99
C PHE A 33 10.34 -12.86 -14.94
N THR A 34 10.39 -11.56 -15.21
CA THR A 34 10.96 -10.55 -14.31
C THR A 34 9.89 -9.64 -13.71
N SER A 35 8.98 -9.11 -14.53
CA SER A 35 7.92 -8.21 -14.11
C SER A 35 6.72 -8.36 -15.02
N ILE A 36 5.66 -8.95 -14.48
CA ILE A 36 4.41 -9.12 -15.22
C ILE A 36 3.83 -7.79 -15.69
N LEU A 37 3.99 -6.73 -14.88
CA LEU A 37 3.56 -5.37 -15.24
C LEU A 37 4.38 -4.81 -16.40
N ALA A 38 5.69 -5.05 -16.41
CA ALA A 38 6.53 -4.63 -17.53
C ALA A 38 6.20 -5.42 -18.81
N SER A 39 5.92 -6.72 -18.69
CA SER A 39 5.46 -7.55 -19.79
C SER A 39 4.19 -7.00 -20.43
N PHE A 40 3.19 -6.62 -19.62
CA PHE A 40 1.99 -5.98 -20.13
C PHE A 40 2.29 -4.66 -20.87
N GLY A 41 3.16 -3.80 -20.34
CA GLY A 41 3.57 -2.55 -21.01
C GLY A 41 4.22 -2.79 -22.38
N TYR A 42 5.12 -3.77 -22.47
CA TYR A 42 5.78 -4.16 -23.72
C TYR A 42 4.82 -4.81 -24.71
N LEU A 43 3.91 -5.67 -24.23
CA LEU A 43 2.93 -6.34 -25.07
C LEU A 43 1.99 -5.32 -25.70
N LEU A 44 1.54 -4.34 -24.92
CA LEU A 44 0.63 -3.29 -25.38
C LEU A 44 1.29 -2.40 -26.43
N THR A 45 2.57 -2.08 -26.23
CA THR A 45 3.40 -1.39 -27.22
C THR A 45 3.55 -2.20 -28.52
N ALA A 46 3.84 -3.50 -28.42
CA ALA A 46 3.98 -4.39 -29.56
C ALA A 46 2.67 -4.51 -30.35
N LEU A 47 1.55 -4.67 -29.65
CA LEU A 47 0.22 -4.81 -30.22
C LEU A 47 -0.18 -3.60 -31.08
N ILE A 48 0.30 -2.40 -30.75
CA ILE A 48 -0.05 -1.16 -31.47
C ILE A 48 0.94 -0.84 -32.58
N LEU A 49 2.22 -1.17 -32.40
CA LEU A 49 3.25 -0.87 -33.39
C LEU A 49 3.26 -1.86 -34.55
N LEU A 50 2.93 -3.14 -34.29
CA LEU A 50 2.99 -4.21 -35.29
C LEU A 50 1.99 -3.98 -36.43
N PRO A 51 2.45 -3.86 -37.69
CA PRO A 51 1.58 -3.63 -38.84
C PRO A 51 0.48 -4.70 -39.07
N PRO A 52 0.69 -6.00 -38.76
CA PRO A 52 -0.38 -6.99 -38.84
C PRO A 52 -1.58 -6.65 -37.93
N MET A 53 -1.34 -6.02 -36.78
CA MET A 53 -2.41 -5.68 -35.83
C MET A 53 -3.29 -4.55 -36.35
N ASP A 54 -2.73 -3.59 -37.11
CA ASP A 54 -3.52 -2.55 -37.78
C ASP A 54 -4.63 -3.14 -38.67
N LYS A 55 -4.31 -4.24 -39.38
CA LYS A 55 -5.30 -4.95 -40.21
C LYS A 55 -6.38 -5.59 -39.35
N ILE A 56 -5.99 -6.23 -38.24
CA ILE A 56 -6.93 -6.89 -37.33
C ILE A 56 -7.88 -5.87 -36.69
N TYR A 57 -7.39 -4.71 -36.25
CA TYR A 57 -8.25 -3.67 -35.67
C TYR A 57 -9.25 -3.13 -36.68
N LYS A 58 -8.81 -2.91 -37.91
CA LYS A 58 -9.68 -2.40 -38.97
C LYS A 58 -10.71 -3.44 -39.43
N GLU A 59 -10.29 -4.67 -39.66
CA GLU A 59 -11.15 -5.72 -40.23
C GLU A 59 -12.06 -6.39 -39.20
N LYS A 60 -11.58 -6.61 -37.96
CA LYS A 60 -12.35 -7.33 -36.93
C LYS A 60 -13.03 -6.42 -35.93
N LEU A 61 -12.42 -5.29 -35.58
CA LEU A 61 -12.96 -4.37 -34.57
C LEU A 61 -13.66 -3.15 -35.19
N ASN A 62 -13.62 -2.99 -36.53
CA ASN A 62 -14.11 -1.80 -37.24
C ASN A 62 -13.61 -0.49 -36.62
N PHE A 63 -12.40 -0.51 -36.05
CA PHE A 63 -11.87 0.57 -35.25
C PHE A 63 -10.58 1.09 -35.88
N GLU A 64 -10.56 2.38 -36.22
CA GLU A 64 -9.37 3.07 -36.71
C GLU A 64 -8.77 3.92 -35.60
N LEU A 65 -7.72 3.42 -34.98
CA LEU A 65 -6.91 4.19 -34.03
C LEU A 65 -6.25 5.37 -34.75
N SER A 66 -6.56 6.58 -34.31
CA SER A 66 -5.88 7.79 -34.81
C SER A 66 -4.38 7.73 -34.49
N THR A 67 -3.56 8.31 -35.36
CA THR A 67 -2.09 8.31 -35.20
C THR A 67 -1.65 8.89 -33.84
N GLY A 68 -2.33 9.93 -33.36
CA GLY A 68 -2.06 10.52 -32.05
C GLY A 68 -2.42 9.59 -30.88
N MET A 69 -3.54 8.88 -30.96
CA MET A 69 -3.94 7.90 -29.94
C MET A 69 -2.94 6.75 -29.85
N LYS A 70 -2.45 6.24 -30.99
CA LYS A 70 -1.40 5.21 -31.00
C LYS A 70 -0.14 5.67 -30.29
N ALA A 71 0.30 6.91 -30.56
CA ALA A 71 1.48 7.47 -29.92
C ALA A 71 1.31 7.58 -28.39
N MET A 72 0.15 8.07 -27.92
CA MET A 72 -0.15 8.15 -26.49
C MET A 72 -0.10 6.80 -25.80
N ILE A 73 -0.72 5.78 -26.41
CA ILE A 73 -0.75 4.45 -25.81
C ILE A 73 0.66 3.81 -25.79
N VAL A 74 1.47 4.03 -26.82
CA VAL A 74 2.87 3.59 -26.84
C VAL A 74 3.68 4.26 -25.72
N ILE A 75 3.53 5.58 -25.54
CA ILE A 75 4.20 6.31 -24.45
C ILE A 75 3.79 5.73 -23.09
N PHE A 76 2.49 5.50 -22.89
CA PHE A 76 1.98 4.90 -21.67
C PHE A 76 2.50 3.47 -21.44
N GLY A 77 2.57 2.66 -22.50
CA GLY A 77 3.17 1.31 -22.45
C GLY A 77 4.64 1.33 -22.03
N PHE A 78 5.43 2.29 -22.54
CA PHE A 78 6.82 2.48 -22.11
C PHE A 78 6.94 2.96 -20.67
N LEU A 79 6.04 3.85 -20.21
CA LEU A 79 6.02 4.28 -18.81
C LEU A 79 5.73 3.11 -17.87
N LEU A 80 4.74 2.27 -18.19
CA LEU A 80 4.44 1.06 -17.42
C LEU A 80 5.59 0.06 -17.43
N ALA A 81 6.25 -0.13 -18.57
CA ALA A 81 7.42 -0.99 -18.67
C ALA A 81 8.60 -0.49 -17.82
N GLY A 82 8.86 0.83 -17.86
CA GLY A 82 9.92 1.46 -17.10
C GLY A 82 9.69 1.39 -15.58
N THR A 83 8.49 1.75 -15.11
CA THR A 83 8.16 1.69 -13.68
C THR A 83 8.10 0.24 -13.18
N GLY A 84 7.61 -0.69 -14.00
CA GLY A 84 7.56 -2.11 -13.67
C GLY A 84 8.94 -2.73 -13.43
N MET A 85 9.97 -2.30 -14.19
CA MET A 85 11.35 -2.75 -13.99
C MET A 85 12.02 -2.09 -12.76
N ILE A 86 11.78 -0.79 -12.53
CA ILE A 86 12.30 -0.11 -11.33
C ILE A 86 11.71 -0.72 -10.07
N TYR A 87 10.41 -1.02 -10.08
CA TYR A 87 9.73 -1.65 -8.96
C TYR A 87 10.28 -3.05 -8.66
N SER A 88 10.50 -3.89 -9.70
CA SER A 88 11.10 -5.20 -9.51
C SER A 88 12.53 -5.11 -8.99
N SER A 89 13.35 -4.17 -9.50
CA SER A 89 14.73 -3.99 -9.02
C SER A 89 14.79 -3.52 -7.57
N ILE A 90 13.91 -2.59 -7.17
CA ILE A 90 13.78 -2.19 -5.76
C ILE A 90 13.38 -3.40 -4.90
N GLN A 91 12.45 -4.21 -5.38
CA GLN A 91 11.96 -5.38 -4.66
C GLN A 91 12.99 -6.53 -4.58
N ASP A 92 13.85 -6.66 -5.59
CA ASP A 92 14.97 -7.59 -5.59
C ASP A 92 16.12 -7.10 -4.72
N GLU A 93 16.43 -5.79 -4.69
CA GLU A 93 17.39 -5.21 -3.74
C GLU A 93 16.92 -5.35 -2.29
N LEU A 94 15.62 -5.22 -2.04
CA LEU A 94 14.98 -5.48 -0.74
C LEU A 94 15.04 -6.97 -0.32
N GLN A 95 15.23 -7.90 -1.26
CA GLN A 95 15.25 -9.35 -0.98
C GLN A 95 16.65 -9.98 -1.07
N ALA A 96 17.56 -9.43 -1.88
CA ALA A 96 18.92 -9.92 -2.08
C ALA A 96 19.95 -9.25 -1.16
N GLY A 97 19.62 -8.10 -0.55
CA GLY A 97 20.40 -7.55 0.53
C GLY A 97 20.23 -8.37 1.81
N THR A 98 21.33 -8.93 2.34
CA THR A 98 21.46 -9.07 3.80
C THR A 98 21.47 -7.66 4.36
N ILE A 99 20.28 -7.07 4.47
CA ILE A 99 20.08 -5.86 5.24
C ILE A 99 20.29 -6.33 6.67
N GLU A 100 21.46 -6.01 7.23
CA GLU A 100 21.53 -5.71 8.65
C GLU A 100 20.33 -4.82 8.90
N ARG A 101 19.27 -5.38 9.51
CA ARG A 101 18.07 -4.61 9.84
C ARG A 101 18.59 -3.47 10.69
N VAL A 102 18.78 -2.30 10.09
CA VAL A 102 18.48 -1.05 10.77
C VAL A 102 16.97 -1.16 10.96
N VAL A 103 16.57 -1.94 11.97
CA VAL A 103 15.25 -1.83 12.57
C VAL A 103 15.16 -0.33 12.82
N PRO A 104 14.28 0.42 12.13
CA PRO A 104 14.13 1.82 12.44
C PRO A 104 13.93 1.85 13.95
N GLN A 105 14.87 2.48 14.68
CA GLN A 105 14.88 2.43 16.13
C GLN A 105 13.51 2.93 16.56
N LYS A 106 12.63 2.01 16.93
CA LYS A 106 11.23 2.31 17.19
C LYS A 106 11.27 3.27 18.36
N ALA A 107 10.85 4.51 18.14
CA ALA A 107 10.70 5.46 19.22
C ALA A 107 9.54 4.94 20.08
N TYR A 108 9.89 4.32 21.21
CA TYR A 108 8.94 3.82 22.18
C TYR A 108 8.62 4.91 23.18
N ILE A 109 7.36 4.93 23.60
CA ILE A 109 6.98 5.67 24.80
C ILE A 109 7.26 4.78 26.00
N ASP A 110 8.10 5.28 26.91
CA ASP A 110 8.38 4.64 28.20
C ASP A 110 7.34 5.07 29.25
N GLU A 111 6.06 4.89 28.92
CA GLU A 111 4.94 5.12 29.83
C GLU A 111 3.97 3.96 29.75
N SER A 112 3.33 3.66 30.88
CA SER A 112 2.28 2.64 30.93
C SER A 112 1.02 3.12 30.18
N LEU A 113 0.29 2.17 29.58
CA LEU A 113 -0.99 2.46 28.92
C LEU A 113 -1.99 3.16 29.86
N SER A 114 -1.98 2.84 31.16
CA SER A 114 -2.79 3.52 32.18
C SER A 114 -2.41 4.99 32.36
N SER A 115 -1.12 5.31 32.36
CA SER A 115 -0.65 6.70 32.45
C SER A 115 -1.14 7.49 31.25
N ILE A 116 -0.96 6.94 30.04
CA ILE A 116 -1.35 7.58 28.79
C ILE A 116 -2.87 7.79 28.76
N LEU A 117 -3.66 6.76 29.05
CA LEU A 117 -5.12 6.84 29.08
C LEU A 117 -5.58 7.93 30.06
N SER A 118 -5.10 7.90 31.31
CA SER A 118 -5.49 8.90 32.32
C SER A 118 -5.10 10.33 31.94
N LYS A 119 -3.98 10.50 31.23
CA LYS A 119 -3.49 11.82 30.80
C LYS A 119 -4.36 12.45 29.72
N PHE A 120 -4.83 11.64 28.75
CA PHE A 120 -5.53 12.16 27.57
C PHE A 120 -7.05 12.04 27.66
N THR A 121 -7.58 10.96 28.23
CA THR A 121 -9.02 10.66 28.20
C THR A 121 -9.73 10.92 29.53
N SER A 122 -9.01 10.99 30.66
CA SER A 122 -9.63 11.30 31.95
C SER A 122 -10.09 12.75 32.05
N SER A 123 -11.28 12.96 32.61
CA SER A 123 -11.78 14.27 33.01
C SER A 123 -10.97 14.91 34.14
N ASN A 124 -10.18 14.12 34.89
CA ASN A 124 -9.34 14.59 35.99
C ASN A 124 -7.92 14.97 35.55
N SER A 125 -7.64 14.94 34.25
CA SER A 125 -6.33 15.35 33.73
C SER A 125 -6.07 16.83 34.06
N PRO A 126 -4.87 17.20 34.55
CA PRO A 126 -4.53 18.60 34.83
C PRO A 126 -4.29 19.42 33.54
N LEU A 127 -4.32 18.78 32.38
CA LEU A 127 -4.06 19.41 31.07
C LEU A 127 -5.36 19.92 30.45
N THR A 128 -5.31 21.11 29.87
CA THR A 128 -6.39 21.63 29.01
C THR A 128 -6.45 20.88 27.69
N ASP A 129 -7.57 20.97 26.98
CA ASP A 129 -7.74 20.28 25.69
C ASP A 129 -6.67 20.70 24.66
N LEU A 130 -6.33 21.99 24.61
CA LEU A 130 -5.27 22.49 23.73
C LEU A 130 -3.89 21.95 24.12
N GLN A 131 -3.60 21.80 25.42
CA GLN A 131 -2.34 21.20 25.88
C GLN A 131 -2.26 19.71 25.54
N LYS A 132 -3.38 18.98 25.68
CA LYS A 132 -3.47 17.58 25.28
C LYS A 132 -3.25 17.41 23.79
N GLU A 133 -3.85 18.26 22.96
CA GLU A 133 -3.72 18.20 21.50
C GLU A 133 -2.27 18.42 21.07
N GLU A 134 -1.62 19.47 21.59
CA GLU A 134 -0.22 19.77 21.26
C GLU A 134 0.71 18.66 21.74
N LEU A 135 0.59 18.25 23.01
CA LEU A 135 1.40 17.17 23.58
C LEU A 135 1.22 15.86 22.80
N TRP A 136 -0.01 15.52 22.41
CA TRP A 136 -0.27 14.33 21.60
C TRP A 136 0.44 14.40 20.26
N LYS A 137 0.34 15.54 19.56
CA LYS A 137 0.96 15.75 18.25
C LYS A 137 2.48 15.71 18.32
N THR A 138 3.10 16.30 19.34
CA THR A 138 4.56 16.39 19.46
C THR A 138 5.19 15.10 19.93
N ASP A 139 4.62 14.48 20.97
CA ASP A 139 5.33 13.47 21.75
C ASP A 139 4.72 12.07 21.68
N TYR A 140 3.45 11.92 21.30
CA TYR A 140 2.76 10.62 21.34
C TYR A 140 2.37 10.05 19.98
N LYS A 141 1.81 10.87 19.09
CA LYS A 141 1.27 10.42 17.80
C LYS A 141 2.34 9.74 16.96
N GLY A 142 2.04 8.54 16.49
CA GLY A 142 2.92 7.70 15.68
C GLY A 142 4.04 6.99 16.45
N LYS A 143 4.21 7.24 17.77
CA LYS A 143 5.18 6.51 18.60
C LYS A 143 4.67 5.11 18.92
N ASN A 144 5.60 4.19 19.16
CA ASN A 144 5.27 2.82 19.48
C ASN A 144 5.01 2.65 20.97
N VAL A 145 4.05 1.82 21.31
CA VAL A 145 3.74 1.40 22.67
C VAL A 145 3.69 -0.12 22.73
N LYS A 146 4.11 -0.66 23.87
CA LYS A 146 3.90 -2.05 24.24
C LYS A 146 2.97 -2.08 25.43
N GLY A 147 1.99 -2.96 25.41
CA GLY A 147 1.08 -3.06 26.53
C GLY A 147 0.21 -4.29 26.49
N SER A 148 -0.65 -4.35 27.50
CA SER A 148 -1.55 -5.46 27.69
C SER A 148 -2.95 -4.97 27.99
N ILE A 149 -3.94 -5.58 27.35
CA ILE A 149 -5.37 -5.27 27.55
C ILE A 149 -6.16 -6.56 27.71
N TYR A 150 -7.31 -6.46 28.36
CA TYR A 150 -8.33 -7.49 28.38
C TYR A 150 -9.28 -7.28 27.21
N VAL A 151 -9.50 -8.33 26.42
CA VAL A 151 -10.31 -8.24 25.21
C VAL A 151 -11.78 -8.15 25.55
N TYR A 152 -12.43 -7.07 25.15
CA TYR A 152 -13.88 -6.94 25.20
C TYR A 152 -14.55 -7.59 23.97
N GLY A 153 -14.02 -7.32 22.78
CA GLY A 153 -14.55 -7.80 21.51
C GLY A 153 -13.51 -7.77 20.39
N VAL A 154 -13.73 -8.60 19.38
CA VAL A 154 -12.94 -8.61 18.14
C VAL A 154 -13.88 -8.37 16.99
N ASP A 155 -13.70 -7.26 16.31
CA ASP A 155 -14.54 -6.82 15.20
C ASP A 155 -13.75 -6.79 13.89
N LYS A 156 -14.48 -6.90 12.78
CA LYS A 156 -13.91 -6.70 11.46
C LYS A 156 -13.85 -5.20 11.18
N GLY A 157 -12.64 -4.67 11.00
CA GLY A 157 -12.43 -3.27 10.68
C GLY A 157 -12.89 -2.93 9.27
N LEU A 158 -13.11 -1.64 9.01
CA LEU A 158 -13.30 -1.13 7.66
C LEU A 158 -12.01 -1.37 6.87
N PHE A 159 -12.12 -1.78 5.60
CA PHE A 159 -11.00 -2.08 4.70
C PHE A 159 -10.18 -3.35 5.01
N GLY A 160 -10.79 -4.36 5.64
CA GLY A 160 -10.22 -5.72 5.69
C GLY A 160 -9.23 -5.98 6.82
N GLY A 161 -9.01 -5.00 7.69
CA GLY A 161 -8.33 -5.17 8.97
C GLY A 161 -9.24 -5.77 10.05
N TYR A 162 -8.69 -5.87 11.26
CA TYR A 162 -9.40 -6.33 12.45
C TYR A 162 -9.18 -5.35 13.59
N THR A 163 -10.18 -5.19 14.44
CA THR A 163 -10.09 -4.30 15.60
C THR A 163 -10.37 -5.11 16.86
N ILE A 164 -9.49 -4.98 17.85
CA ILE A 164 -9.79 -5.41 19.22
C ILE A 164 -10.22 -4.20 20.01
N LEU A 165 -11.40 -4.30 20.60
CA LEU A 165 -11.82 -3.41 21.67
C LEU A 165 -11.39 -4.04 22.99
N GLY A 166 -10.78 -3.28 23.88
CA GLY A 166 -10.34 -3.82 25.16
C GLY A 166 -10.04 -2.77 26.23
N ASP A 167 -9.88 -3.28 27.45
CA ASP A 167 -9.82 -2.50 28.68
C ASP A 167 -8.56 -2.84 29.50
N LEU A 168 -8.11 -1.96 30.41
CA LEU A 168 -6.96 -2.27 31.28
C LEU A 168 -7.27 -3.36 32.33
N THR A 169 -8.55 -3.52 32.64
CA THR A 169 -9.05 -4.48 33.63
C THR A 169 -10.06 -5.43 32.99
N PRO A 170 -10.25 -6.65 33.54
CA PRO A 170 -11.32 -7.54 33.09
C PRO A 170 -12.66 -6.83 33.21
N ARG A 171 -13.49 -6.98 32.19
CA ARG A 171 -14.73 -6.23 32.08
C ARG A 171 -15.88 -6.90 32.84
N GLY A 172 -16.63 -6.11 33.60
CA GLY A 172 -17.88 -6.51 34.24
C GLY A 172 -19.07 -6.55 33.28
N GLN A 173 -20.19 -7.11 33.74
CA GLN A 173 -21.40 -7.29 32.91
C GLN A 173 -22.09 -5.97 32.53
N TYR A 174 -21.78 -4.87 33.23
CA TYR A 174 -22.45 -3.57 33.08
C TYR A 174 -21.55 -2.46 32.54
N ASP A 175 -20.29 -2.75 32.24
CA ASP A 175 -19.35 -1.74 31.73
C ASP A 175 -19.69 -1.40 30.28
N VAL A 176 -19.67 -0.12 29.92
CA VAL A 176 -19.96 0.44 28.59
C VAL A 176 -18.73 1.16 28.02
N GLY A 177 -18.56 1.16 26.69
CA GLY A 177 -17.40 1.76 26.02
C GLY A 177 -16.21 0.81 25.88
N SER A 178 -15.00 1.32 25.67
CA SER A 178 -13.75 0.53 25.79
C SER A 178 -12.59 1.50 25.96
N ASP A 179 -11.58 1.17 26.76
CA ASP A 179 -10.41 2.04 26.94
C ASP A 179 -9.55 2.14 25.67
N PHE A 180 -9.51 1.07 24.86
CA PHE A 180 -8.67 0.98 23.66
C PHE A 180 -9.41 0.39 22.47
N ALA A 181 -9.15 0.97 21.30
CA ALA A 181 -9.40 0.36 20.01
C ALA A 181 -8.06 0.06 19.32
N VAL A 182 -7.73 -1.23 19.19
CA VAL A 182 -6.45 -1.69 18.66
C VAL A 182 -6.66 -2.30 17.28
N PHE A 183 -6.11 -1.67 16.24
CA PHE A 183 -6.26 -2.02 14.85
C PHE A 183 -5.09 -2.87 14.36
N PHE A 184 -5.42 -4.05 13.85
CA PHE A 184 -4.50 -5.05 13.35
C PHE A 184 -4.63 -5.21 11.84
N LYS A 185 -3.50 -5.52 11.19
CA LYS A 185 -3.44 -5.87 9.77
C LYS A 185 -4.09 -7.23 9.53
N SER A 186 -4.55 -7.46 8.30
CA SER A 186 -5.16 -8.73 7.90
C SER A 186 -4.23 -9.94 8.09
N SER A 187 -2.91 -9.72 8.11
CA SER A 187 -1.90 -10.76 8.39
C SER A 187 -2.00 -11.37 9.79
N GLU A 188 -2.54 -10.63 10.77
CA GLU A 188 -2.67 -11.10 12.16
C GLU A 188 -3.97 -11.90 12.40
N LYS A 189 -4.80 -12.09 11.37
CA LYS A 189 -6.11 -12.78 11.45
C LYS A 189 -6.06 -14.09 12.23
N GLU A 190 -5.13 -14.98 11.88
CA GLU A 190 -5.05 -16.32 12.49
C GLU A 190 -4.73 -16.29 13.99
N LYS A 191 -4.00 -15.26 14.45
CA LYS A 191 -3.75 -15.05 15.88
C LYS A 191 -4.99 -14.47 16.56
N LEU A 192 -5.65 -13.50 15.92
CA LEU A 192 -6.85 -12.84 16.43
C LEU A 192 -8.03 -13.79 16.60
N LEU A 193 -8.19 -14.77 15.70
CA LEU A 193 -9.22 -15.80 15.81
C LEU A 193 -9.07 -16.70 17.05
N ARG A 194 -7.88 -16.72 17.67
CA ARG A 194 -7.61 -17.50 18.90
C ARG A 194 -7.82 -16.68 20.17
N VAL A 195 -8.01 -15.37 20.04
CA VAL A 195 -8.22 -14.47 21.17
C VAL A 195 -9.65 -14.64 21.68
N SER A 196 -9.78 -14.82 22.99
CA SER A 196 -11.07 -15.02 23.65
C SER A 196 -11.51 -13.74 24.36
N LYS A 197 -12.82 -13.53 24.47
CA LYS A 197 -13.37 -12.47 25.30
C LYS A 197 -12.87 -12.61 26.75
N ASN A 198 -12.54 -11.49 27.36
CA ASN A 198 -11.96 -11.34 28.69
C ASN A 198 -10.56 -11.98 28.86
N SER A 199 -9.93 -12.45 27.79
CA SER A 199 -8.54 -12.89 27.84
C SER A 199 -7.60 -11.68 27.80
N LYS A 200 -6.48 -11.79 28.50
CA LYS A 200 -5.41 -10.78 28.46
C LYS A 200 -4.52 -11.04 27.26
N ILE A 201 -4.31 -10.04 26.44
CA ILE A 201 -3.36 -10.09 25.31
C ILE A 201 -2.23 -9.08 25.52
N MET A 202 -1.07 -9.41 24.96
CA MET A 202 0.07 -8.51 24.83
C MET A 202 0.15 -8.05 23.38
N PHE A 203 0.39 -6.77 23.15
CA PHE A 203 0.58 -6.25 21.80
C PHE A 203 1.64 -5.17 21.76
N GLU A 204 2.10 -4.91 20.55
CA GLU A 204 2.89 -3.75 20.19
C GLU A 204 2.21 -3.02 19.04
N GLY A 205 2.07 -1.71 19.12
CA GLY A 205 1.43 -0.90 18.08
C GLY A 205 1.82 0.58 18.18
N LYS A 206 1.28 1.41 17.28
CA LYS A 206 1.52 2.85 17.27
C LYS A 206 0.30 3.61 17.79
N LEU A 207 0.51 4.62 18.61
CA LEU A 207 -0.57 5.55 18.98
C LEU A 207 -0.99 6.36 17.75
N ASP A 208 -2.29 6.45 17.48
CA ASP A 208 -2.82 7.20 16.34
C ASP A 208 -3.64 8.42 16.80
N ASP A 209 -4.66 8.15 17.61
CA ASP A 209 -5.57 9.17 18.10
C ASP A 209 -6.07 8.91 19.53
N TYR A 210 -6.64 9.94 20.14
CA TYR A 210 -7.37 9.83 21.41
C TYR A 210 -8.73 10.51 21.30
N HIS A 211 -9.74 9.90 21.90
CA HIS A 211 -11.12 10.42 21.85
C HIS A 211 -11.58 10.77 23.26
N PRO A 212 -11.43 12.03 23.71
CA PRO A 212 -11.70 12.41 25.09
C PRO A 212 -13.18 12.25 25.47
N PHE A 213 -14.09 12.37 24.51
CA PHE A 213 -15.53 12.15 24.74
C PHE A 213 -15.89 10.67 24.90
N MET A 214 -15.24 9.80 24.14
CA MET A 214 -15.49 8.35 24.19
C MET A 214 -14.66 7.65 25.28
N GLY A 215 -13.64 8.32 25.81
CA GLY A 215 -12.77 7.79 26.84
C GLY A 215 -11.68 6.85 26.32
N ASN A 216 -11.50 6.72 25.00
CA ASN A 216 -10.67 5.67 24.40
C ASN A 216 -9.44 6.17 23.63
N LEU A 217 -8.48 5.27 23.46
CA LEU A 217 -7.26 5.47 22.66
C LEU A 217 -7.23 4.54 21.45
N ASP A 218 -6.77 5.07 20.32
CA ASP A 218 -6.63 4.32 19.08
C ASP A 218 -5.17 3.92 18.86
N ILE A 219 -4.96 2.62 18.61
CA ILE A 219 -3.64 2.03 18.38
C ILE A 219 -3.64 1.32 17.04
N VAL A 220 -2.78 1.72 16.12
CA VAL A 220 -2.71 1.20 14.75
C VAL A 220 -1.44 0.40 14.51
N ASP A 221 -1.39 -0.29 13.36
CA ASP A 221 -0.27 -1.17 12.99
C ASP A 221 0.06 -2.22 14.08
N ALA A 222 -0.93 -2.65 14.86
CA ALA A 222 -0.70 -3.50 16.01
C ALA A 222 -0.34 -4.93 15.59
N ILE A 223 0.51 -5.57 16.42
CA ILE A 223 0.95 -6.96 16.28
C ILE A 223 0.79 -7.63 17.64
N ILE A 224 0.23 -8.84 17.66
CA ILE A 224 0.16 -9.64 18.89
C ILE A 224 1.55 -10.18 19.20
N SER A 225 2.02 -9.90 20.41
CA SER A 225 3.31 -10.36 20.93
C SER A 225 3.20 -11.70 21.63
#